data_AF-A0A6P0J3B1-F1
#
_entry.id   AF-A0A6P0J3B1-F1
#
_cell.length_a   1.000
_cell.length_b   1.000
_cell.length_c   1.000
_cell.angle_alpha   90.00
_cell.angle_beta   90.00
_cell.angle_gamma   90.00
#
_symmetry.space_group_name_H-M   'P 1'
#
loop_
_entity.id
_entity.type
_entity.pdbx_description
1 polymer ?
#
loop_
_entity_poly.entity_id
_entity_poly.type
_entity_poly.pdbx_seq_one_letter_code
_entity_poly.pdbx_strand_id
1 'polypeptide(L)'
;NFLFPGRHGKGHITPDAAGWILREACERVGIEGVSTHSFRRTALTQLSNAGIPLRVIQEISGHRTLDELYKYLEVRSDQVRGAISALSMLSPVESTEPNEPALDYVDKSTFPDVTNTP
;
A
#
# COMPACT_ATOMS: atom_id res chain seq x y z
N ASN A 1 4.09 -22.37 -30.66
CA ASN A 1 2.63 -22.40 -30.47
C ASN A 1 2.24 -21.15 -29.70
N PHE A 2 1.32 -20.31 -30.22
CA PHE A 2 0.90 -19.08 -29.53
C PHE A 2 -0.45 -19.31 -28.86
N LEU A 3 -0.62 -18.88 -27.61
CA LEU A 3 -1.90 -18.98 -26.89
C LEU A 3 -3.00 -18.12 -27.55
N PHE A 4 -2.60 -16.97 -28.12
CA PHE A 4 -3.49 -16.05 -28.82
C PHE A 4 -3.02 -15.84 -30.27
N PRO A 5 -3.48 -16.69 -31.21
CA PRO A 5 -3.10 -16.57 -32.61
C PRO A 5 -3.73 -15.34 -33.26
N GLY A 6 -2.98 -14.68 -34.14
CA GLY A 6 -3.50 -13.58 -34.95
C GLY A 6 -4.52 -14.04 -36.00
N ARG A 7 -5.33 -13.10 -36.51
CA ARG A 7 -6.44 -13.35 -37.46
C ARG A 7 -6.07 -14.22 -38.68
N HIS A 8 -4.82 -14.16 -39.14
CA HIS A 8 -4.36 -14.90 -40.32
C HIS A 8 -3.47 -16.12 -39.98
N GLY A 9 -3.45 -16.56 -38.72
CA GLY A 9 -2.63 -17.70 -38.27
C GLY A 9 -1.12 -17.45 -38.36
N LYS A 10 -0.70 -16.26 -38.78
CA LYS A 10 0.70 -15.81 -38.80
C LYS A 10 0.93 -14.93 -37.57
N GLY A 11 1.68 -15.45 -36.61
CA GLY A 11 2.06 -14.72 -35.40
C GLY A 11 0.97 -14.65 -34.32
N HIS A 12 1.17 -13.74 -33.37
CA HIS A 12 0.27 -13.49 -32.24
C HIS A 12 -0.56 -12.23 -32.45
N ILE A 13 -1.60 -12.04 -31.63
CA ILE A 13 -2.37 -10.79 -31.61
C ILE A 13 -1.46 -9.60 -31.30
N THR A 14 -1.73 -8.45 -31.92
CA THR A 14 -1.04 -7.20 -31.61
C THR A 14 -1.58 -6.62 -30.29
N PRO A 15 -0.79 -5.80 -29.57
CA PRO A 15 -1.27 -5.10 -28.38
C PRO A 15 -2.53 -4.26 -28.64
N ASP A 16 -2.59 -3.61 -29.80
CA ASP A 16 -3.76 -2.80 -30.19
C ASP A 16 -5.01 -3.66 -30.39
N ALA A 17 -4.87 -4.84 -31.02
CA ALA A 17 -5.97 -5.77 -31.18
C ALA A 17 -6.45 -6.29 -29.82
N ALA A 18 -5.54 -6.57 -28.89
CA ALA A 18 -5.89 -6.96 -27.52
C ALA A 18 -6.64 -5.84 -26.79
N GLY A 19 -6.20 -4.58 -26.95
CA GLY A 19 -6.87 -3.41 -26.40
C GLY A 19 -8.27 -3.21 -26.97
N TRP A 20 -8.45 -3.41 -28.28
CA TRP A 20 -9.76 -3.38 -28.94
C TRP A 20 -10.72 -4.44 -28.41
N ILE A 21 -10.27 -5.70 -28.34
CA ILE A 21 -11.06 -6.82 -27.79
C ILE A 21 -11.45 -6.52 -26.34
N LEU A 22 -10.53 -5.96 -25.55
CA LEU A 22 -10.81 -5.60 -24.17
C LEU A 22 -11.86 -4.49 -24.06
N ARG A 23 -11.76 -3.43 -24.86
CA ARG A 23 -12.75 -2.34 -24.87
C ARG A 23 -14.13 -2.84 -25.24
N GLU A 24 -14.23 -3.69 -26.27
CA GLU A 24 -15.48 -4.30 -26.68
C GLU A 24 -16.08 -5.17 -25.56
N ALA A 25 -15.24 -5.95 -24.86
CA ALA A 25 -15.69 -6.72 -23.71
C ALA A 25 -16.19 -5.83 -22.56
N CYS A 26 -15.48 -4.74 -22.25
CA CYS A 26 -15.86 -3.77 -21.23
C CYS A 26 -17.18 -3.05 -21.57
N GLU A 27 -17.39 -2.68 -22.83
CA GLU A 27 -18.64 -2.07 -23.31
C GLU A 27 -19.84 -2.99 -23.10
N ARG A 28 -19.70 -4.28 -23.40
CA ARG A 28 -20.75 -5.29 -23.19
C ARG A 28 -21.18 -5.45 -21.74
N VAL A 29 -20.28 -5.18 -20.79
CA VAL A 29 -20.57 -5.26 -19.34
C VAL A 29 -20.81 -3.90 -18.69
N GLY A 30 -20.85 -2.82 -19.48
CA GLY A 30 -21.10 -1.46 -18.97
C GLY A 30 -19.97 -0.88 -18.12
N ILE A 31 -18.72 -1.31 -18.35
CA ILE A 31 -17.55 -0.83 -17.62
C ILE A 31 -16.81 0.21 -18.48
N GLU A 32 -16.65 1.43 -17.95
CA GLU A 32 -15.96 2.53 -18.62
C GLU A 32 -14.56 2.79 -18.02
N GLY A 33 -13.65 3.36 -18.82
CA GLY A 33 -12.33 3.82 -18.35
C GLY A 33 -11.33 2.71 -17.99
N VAL A 34 -11.60 1.46 -18.37
CA VAL A 34 -10.73 0.31 -18.05
C VAL A 34 -9.77 0.01 -19.20
N SER A 35 -8.52 -0.29 -18.84
CA SER A 35 -7.45 -0.73 -19.73
C SER A 35 -6.79 -2.00 -19.20
N THR A 36 -5.91 -2.61 -19.99
CA THR A 36 -5.08 -3.75 -19.53
C THR A 36 -4.26 -3.38 -18.29
N HIS A 37 -3.82 -2.12 -18.19
CA HIS A 37 -3.11 -1.63 -17.02
C HIS A 37 -4.00 -1.59 -15.78
N SER A 38 -5.27 -1.22 -15.92
CA SER A 38 -6.23 -1.19 -14.81
C SER A 38 -6.37 -2.56 -14.13
N PHE A 39 -6.49 -3.64 -14.92
CA PHE A 39 -6.52 -5.00 -14.38
C PHE A 39 -5.23 -5.37 -13.65
N ARG A 40 -4.08 -4.99 -14.21
CA ARG A 40 -2.79 -5.20 -13.55
C ARG A 40 -2.75 -4.49 -12.20
N ARG A 41 -3.19 -3.24 -12.10
CA ARG A 41 -3.28 -2.51 -10.82
C ARG A 41 -4.17 -3.26 -9.83
N THR A 42 -5.38 -3.62 -10.25
CA THR A 42 -6.34 -4.34 -9.40
C THR A 42 -5.78 -5.67 -8.89
N ALA A 43 -5.11 -6.45 -9.73
CA ALA A 43 -4.50 -7.71 -9.33
C ALA A 43 -3.42 -7.51 -8.26
N LEU A 44 -2.53 -6.52 -8.43
CA LEU A 44 -1.47 -6.22 -7.45
C LEU A 44 -2.05 -5.75 -6.12
N THR A 45 -3.05 -4.87 -6.17
CA THR A 45 -3.75 -4.40 -4.97
C THR A 45 -4.44 -5.55 -4.26
N GLN A 46 -5.06 -6.49 -4.98
CA GLN A 46 -5.66 -7.69 -4.37
C GLN A 46 -4.63 -8.60 -3.72
N LEU A 47 -3.49 -8.87 -4.38
CA LEU A 47 -2.41 -9.68 -3.80
C LEU A 47 -1.84 -9.02 -2.54
N SER A 48 -1.66 -7.70 -2.56
CA SER A 48 -1.23 -6.92 -1.40
C SER A 48 -2.25 -7.00 -0.27
N ASN A 49 -3.54 -6.85 -0.58
CA ASN A 49 -4.63 -6.94 0.41
C ASN A 49 -4.77 -8.35 1.00
N ALA A 50 -4.41 -9.39 0.24
CA ALA A 50 -4.35 -10.77 0.73
C ALA A 50 -3.15 -11.04 1.66
N GLY A 51 -2.31 -10.03 1.93
CA GLY A 51 -1.15 -10.17 2.81
C GLY A 51 0.01 -10.94 2.18
N ILE A 52 0.03 -11.11 0.85
CA ILE A 52 1.13 -11.81 0.18
C ILE A 52 2.40 -10.95 0.26
N PRO A 53 3.57 -11.53 0.61
CA PRO A 53 4.81 -10.78 0.70
C PRO A 53 5.16 -10.04 -0.59
N LEU A 54 5.56 -8.77 -0.48
CA LEU A 54 5.83 -7.91 -1.64
C LEU A 54 6.86 -8.48 -2.62
N ARG A 55 7.84 -9.25 -2.12
CA ARG A 55 8.82 -9.93 -2.96
C ARG A 55 8.19 -10.98 -3.87
N VAL A 56 7.18 -11.70 -3.38
CA VAL A 56 6.43 -12.68 -4.17
C VAL A 56 5.55 -11.97 -5.21
N ILE A 57 4.89 -10.89 -4.82
CA ILE A 57 4.10 -10.06 -5.74
C ILE A 57 5.00 -9.48 -6.85
N GLN A 58 6.20 -9.02 -6.51
CA GLN A 58 7.19 -8.52 -7.47
C GLN A 58 7.55 -9.59 -8.50
N GLU A 59 7.82 -10.82 -8.06
CA GLU A 59 8.15 -11.95 -8.94
C GLU A 59 6.98 -12.29 -9.88
N ILE A 60 5.76 -12.41 -9.35
CA ILE A 60 4.54 -12.70 -10.13
C ILE A 60 4.28 -11.62 -11.18
N SER A 61 4.49 -10.37 -10.79
CA SER A 61 4.20 -9.23 -11.64
C SER A 61 5.31 -8.93 -12.64
N GLY A 62 6.55 -9.31 -12.36
CA GLY A 62 7.71 -8.99 -13.19
C GLY A 62 8.16 -7.52 -13.09
N HIS A 63 7.88 -6.84 -11.96
CA HIS A 63 8.42 -5.49 -11.74
C HIS A 63 9.92 -5.54 -11.46
N ARG A 64 10.67 -4.66 -12.12
CA ARG A 64 12.13 -4.63 -11.99
C ARG A 64 12.57 -4.12 -10.63
N THR A 65 11.79 -3.23 -10.02
CA THR A 65 12.06 -2.64 -8.71
C THR A 65 10.83 -2.72 -7.81
N LEU A 66 11.07 -2.72 -6.49
CA LEU A 66 9.99 -2.64 -5.52
C LEU A 66 9.35 -1.25 -5.48
N ASP A 67 10.08 -0.20 -5.84
CA ASP A 67 9.57 1.18 -5.97
C ASP A 67 8.38 1.30 -6.92
N GLU A 68 8.38 0.54 -8.02
CA GLU A 68 7.25 0.49 -8.94
C GLU A 68 6.02 -0.17 -8.30
N LEU A 69 6.24 -1.12 -7.39
CA LEU A 69 5.19 -1.86 -6.69
C LEU A 69 4.57 -1.03 -5.54
N TYR A 70 5.36 -0.20 -4.87
CA TYR A 70 4.90 0.68 -3.77
C TYR A 70 3.77 1.63 -4.18
N LYS A 71 3.66 1.98 -5.47
CA LYS A 71 2.56 2.80 -6.02
C LYS A 71 1.18 2.15 -5.92
N TYR A 72 1.12 0.84 -5.64
CA TYR A 72 -0.13 0.08 -5.55
C TYR A 72 -0.50 -0.31 -4.11
N LEU A 73 0.36 -0.01 -3.14
CA LEU A 73 0.06 -0.13 -1.71
C LEU A 73 -0.81 1.05 -1.27
N GLU A 74 -2.11 0.96 -1.60
CA GLU A 74 -3.10 1.77 -0.89
C GLU A 74 -3.20 1.20 0.53
N VAL A 75 -2.40 1.75 1.45
CA VAL A 75 -2.45 1.37 2.86
C VAL A 75 -3.84 1.73 3.39
N ARG A 76 -4.68 0.73 3.59
CA ARG A 76 -5.99 0.92 4.23
C ARG A 76 -5.79 1.16 5.73
N SER A 77 -6.61 2.03 6.31
CA SER A 77 -6.49 2.47 7.71
C SER A 77 -6.77 1.35 8.75
N ASP A 78 -7.30 0.21 8.30
CA ASP A 78 -7.49 -1.01 9.09
C ASP A 78 -6.17 -1.76 9.32
N GLN A 79 -5.30 -1.86 8.31
CA GLN A 79 -3.97 -2.47 8.41
C GLN A 79 -3.07 -1.71 9.38
N VAL A 80 -3.15 -0.37 9.37
CA VAL A 80 -2.40 0.50 10.31
C VAL A 80 -2.84 0.25 11.75
N ARG A 81 -4.15 0.14 12.00
CA ARG A 81 -4.69 -0.15 13.33
C ARG A 81 -4.28 -1.54 13.83
N GLY A 82 -4.28 -2.54 12.95
CA GLY A 82 -3.79 -3.88 13.27
C GLY A 82 -2.30 -3.88 13.66
N ALA A 83 -1.46 -3.18 12.91
CA ALA A 83 -0.03 -3.08 13.20
C ALA A 83 0.26 -2.35 14.52
N ILE A 84 -0.44 -1.25 14.80
CA ILE A 84 -0.33 -0.52 16.08
C ILE A 84 -0.83 -1.38 17.24
N SER A 85 -1.93 -2.11 17.06
CA SER A 85 -2.45 -3.03 18.08
C SER A 85 -1.45 -4.16 18.38
N ALA A 86 -0.81 -4.72 17.36
CA ALA A 86 0.21 -5.75 17.54
C ALA A 86 1.41 -5.23 18.33
N LEU A 87 1.89 -4.01 18.02
CA LEU A 87 2.94 -3.34 18.79
C LEU A 87 2.52 -3.07 20.23
N SER A 88 1.28 -2.59 20.45
CA SER A 88 0.74 -2.34 21.79
C SER A 88 0.61 -3.61 22.64
N MET A 89 0.38 -4.77 22.03
CA MET A 89 0.34 -6.07 22.74
C MET A 89 1.73 -6.62 23.09
N LEU A 90 2.78 -6.15 22.40
CA LEU A 90 4.18 -6.52 22.64
C LEU A 90 4.90 -5.56 23.61
N SER A 91 4.31 -4.40 23.89
CA SER A 91 4.80 -3.48 24.91
C SER A 91 4.52 -4.05 26.30
N PRO A 92 5.52 -4.18 27.19
CA PRO A 92 5.28 -4.57 28.57
C PRO A 92 4.31 -3.56 29.19
N VAL A 93 3.18 -4.05 29.72
CA VAL A 93 2.36 -3.28 30.65
C VAL A 93 3.26 -2.99 31.85
N GLU A 94 3.75 -1.76 31.95
CA GLU A 94 4.23 -1.26 33.24
C GLU A 94 3.01 -1.26 34.16
N SER A 95 2.99 -2.23 35.08
CA SER A 95 2.12 -2.22 36.24
C SER A 95 2.53 -1.03 37.11
N THR A 96 1.95 0.14 36.84
CA THR A 96 1.96 1.26 37.77
C THR A 96 1.04 0.91 38.94
N GLU A 97 1.60 0.25 39.95
CA GLU A 97 1.02 0.25 41.29
C GLU A 97 0.94 1.71 41.77
N PRO A 98 -0.20 2.17 42.33
CA PRO A 98 -0.38 3.55 42.74
C PRO A 98 0.40 3.80 44.04
N ASN A 99 1.58 4.38 43.93
CA ASN A 99 2.20 5.05 45.07
C ASN A 99 2.85 6.35 44.59
N GLU A 100 2.04 7.39 44.60
CA GLU A 100 2.43 8.76 44.34
C GLU A 100 3.08 9.33 45.62
N PRO A 101 4.35 9.77 45.60
CA PRO A 101 4.75 10.89 46.43
C PRO A 101 4.67 12.15 45.58
N ALA A 102 3.98 13.16 46.11
CA ALA A 102 3.79 14.47 45.51
C ALA A 102 5.12 15.03 44.96
N LEU A 103 5.14 15.37 43.66
CA LEU A 103 6.19 16.21 43.11
C LEU A 103 5.88 17.65 43.49
N ASP A 104 6.70 18.19 44.38
CA ASP A 104 6.74 19.60 44.74
C ASP A 104 6.90 20.43 43.45
N TYR A 105 5.85 21.17 43.11
CA TYR A 105 5.81 22.01 41.92
C TYR A 105 6.84 23.12 42.07
N VAL A 106 7.95 23.05 41.32
CA VAL A 106 8.97 24.11 41.30
C VAL A 106 8.38 25.35 40.64
N ASP A 107 8.29 26.43 41.41
CA ASP A 107 7.79 27.72 40.95
C ASP A 107 8.63 28.26 39.77
N LYS A 108 7.97 28.53 38.64
CA LYS A 108 8.61 28.99 37.39
C LYS A 108 9.15 30.42 37.47
N SER A 109 8.99 31.11 38.61
CA SER A 109 9.52 32.45 38.85
C SER A 109 11.05 32.53 39.03
N THR A 110 11.76 31.38 39.07
CA THR A 110 13.21 31.34 39.35
C THR A 110 14.10 31.31 38.09
N PHE A 111 13.54 31.23 36.88
CA PHE A 111 14.35 31.27 35.67
C PHE A 111 14.72 32.72 35.31
N PRO A 112 16.01 33.09 35.21
CA PRO A 112 16.39 34.43 34.78
C PRO A 112 15.96 34.66 33.33
N ASP A 113 15.36 35.81 33.08
CA ASP A 113 14.87 36.25 31.78
C ASP A 113 16.03 36.39 30.77
N VAL A 114 16.07 35.49 29.79
CA VAL A 114 17.12 35.44 28.76
C VAL A 114 16.68 36.23 27.52
N THR A 115 16.22 37.45 27.72
CA THR A 115 16.09 38.43 26.62
C THR A 115 16.80 39.73 26.98
N ASN A 116 18.12 39.66 27.10
CA ASN A 116 18.95 40.80 26.72
C ASN A 116 20.37 40.34 26.40
N THR A 117 20.76 40.48 25.14
CA THR A 117 22.16 40.39 24.70
C THR A 117 22.34 41.53 23.68
N PRO A 118 23.40 42.34 23.82
CA PRO A 118 23.52 43.66 23.20
C PRO A 118 23.57 43.66 21.67
#